data_AF-D4M5Z0-F1
#
_entry.id   AF-D4M5Z0-F1
#
_cell.length_a   1.000
_cell.length_b   1.000
_cell.length_c   1.000
_cell.angle_alpha   90.00
_cell.angle_beta   90.00
_cell.angle_gamma   90.00
#
_symmetry.space_group_name_H-M   'P 1'
#
loop_
_entity.id
_entity.type
_entity.pdbx_description
1 polymer ?
#
loop_
_entity_poly.entity_id
_entity_poly.type
_entity_poly.pdbx_seq_one_letter_code
_entity_poly.pdbx_strand_id
1 'polypeptide(L)'
;MSKPYKKKRRRRKQRHSVSRILIPVICLIVVLSGAVGGVWYYKEYGGDPVRTYETSTYNSNLYQGSLFADDLCVAADDVALTGFDDEDSLHAAGLFNLNDKTVEYGYKLYDKLYPASTTKLMTAYLAFKYGNMDDIVTVSDSVSSFASDEVVCNLQPGDTVTLYDLLCGLLLRSGNDCGVAIAEHISGSVEAFAELMNSEAKALGATGSHFVNPHGLHNENHYTTAYDLYLIFNACIQDQRFMDIISMDSYTMNLTGADGTTRTFDVVPTNYYSSGKINAPEGIRVFGGKTGTTDEAGCCVILYSEDLEKNPYISIIMGAEDKGFLYQEMNRLLEAGETTKTE
;
A
#
# COMPACT_ATOMS: atom_id res chain seq x y z
N MET A 1 54.63 58.24 -54.35
CA MET A 1 55.25 58.62 -55.63
C MET A 1 55.37 57.41 -56.53
N SER A 2 54.79 57.53 -57.72
CA SER A 2 54.86 56.63 -58.88
C SER A 2 56.32 56.31 -59.24
N LYS A 3 56.73 55.14 -59.76
CA LYS A 3 56.48 54.56 -61.12
C LYS A 3 57.76 53.72 -61.44
N PRO A 4 57.92 53.08 -62.63
CA PRO A 4 57.31 51.86 -63.14
C PRO A 4 58.41 50.88 -63.64
N TYR A 5 58.07 49.85 -64.45
CA TYR A 5 58.56 49.64 -65.82
C TYR A 5 58.51 48.16 -66.24
N LYS A 6 57.69 47.86 -67.24
CA LYS A 6 57.57 46.55 -67.92
C LYS A 6 58.60 46.43 -69.05
N LYS A 7 59.12 45.22 -69.31
CA LYS A 7 59.72 44.87 -70.61
C LYS A 7 59.31 43.48 -71.13
N LYS A 8 58.47 43.53 -72.16
CA LYS A 8 58.26 42.70 -73.37
C LYS A 8 58.92 41.31 -73.54
N ARG A 9 58.05 40.39 -74.00
CA ARG A 9 58.15 39.41 -75.12
C ARG A 9 59.09 38.19 -74.97
N ARG A 10 58.51 36.98 -75.10
CA ARG A 10 58.62 36.13 -76.31
C ARG A 10 57.85 34.78 -76.20
N ARG A 11 57.24 34.41 -77.35
CA ARG A 11 57.12 33.07 -77.97
C ARG A 11 56.09 32.04 -77.49
N ARG A 12 55.08 31.88 -78.37
CA ARG A 12 54.36 30.64 -78.70
C ARG A 12 55.29 29.41 -78.71
N LYS A 13 54.99 28.40 -77.88
CA LYS A 13 55.09 26.95 -78.16
C LYS A 13 54.74 26.16 -76.88
N GLN A 14 53.46 26.03 -76.55
CA GLN A 14 53.04 25.15 -75.44
C GLN A 14 51.54 24.75 -75.44
N ARG A 15 50.83 24.88 -76.58
CA ARG A 15 49.37 24.69 -76.60
C ARG A 15 48.88 23.24 -76.67
N HIS A 16 49.74 22.25 -76.95
CA HIS A 16 49.30 20.86 -77.12
C HIS A 16 49.56 19.92 -75.94
N SER A 17 50.40 20.28 -74.95
CA SER A 17 50.62 19.40 -73.78
C SER A 17 49.62 19.65 -72.65
N VAL A 18 49.10 20.88 -72.54
CA VAL A 18 48.14 21.24 -71.48
C VAL A 18 46.81 20.53 -71.70
N SER A 19 46.31 20.44 -72.94
CA SER A 19 45.02 19.80 -73.26
C SER A 19 44.96 18.29 -72.98
N ARG A 20 46.08 17.56 -73.11
CA ARG A 20 46.12 16.10 -72.87
C ARG A 20 46.10 15.72 -71.39
N ILE A 21 46.50 16.63 -70.50
CA ILE A 21 46.50 16.42 -69.04
C ILE A 21 45.28 17.07 -68.39
N LEU A 22 44.78 18.19 -68.94
CA LEU A 22 43.66 18.92 -68.35
C LEU A 22 42.34 18.13 -68.42
N ILE A 23 42.08 17.42 -69.52
CA ILE A 23 40.84 16.64 -69.72
C ILE A 23 40.71 15.50 -68.69
N PRO A 24 41.70 14.61 -68.51
CA PRO A 24 41.59 13.56 -67.50
C PRO A 24 41.53 14.10 -66.07
N VAL A 25 42.19 15.21 -65.77
CA VAL A 25 42.11 15.86 -64.45
C VAL A 25 40.72 16.43 -64.19
N ILE A 26 40.10 17.08 -65.17
CA ILE A 26 38.72 17.58 -65.06
C ILE A 26 37.74 16.41 -64.89
N CYS A 27 37.90 15.33 -65.66
CA CYS A 27 37.08 14.12 -65.50
C CYS A 27 37.25 13.51 -64.10
N LEU A 28 38.47 13.46 -63.56
CA LEU A 28 38.73 12.96 -62.21
C LEU A 28 38.05 13.83 -61.15
N ILE A 29 38.11 15.16 -61.29
CA ILE A 29 37.45 16.11 -60.39
C ILE A 29 35.93 15.93 -60.42
N VAL A 30 35.32 15.75 -61.61
CA VAL A 30 33.87 15.53 -61.75
C VAL A 30 33.44 14.19 -61.15
N VAL A 31 34.24 13.13 -61.32
CA VAL A 31 33.95 11.83 -60.70
C VAL A 31 34.07 11.91 -59.18
N LEU A 32 35.11 12.58 -58.67
CA LEU A 32 35.32 12.76 -57.23
C LEU A 32 34.23 13.63 -56.61
N SER A 33 33.82 14.72 -57.26
CA SER A 33 32.73 15.56 -56.77
C SER A 33 31.37 14.83 -56.82
N GLY A 34 31.13 14.03 -57.86
CA GLY A 34 29.96 13.15 -57.93
C GLY A 34 29.94 12.09 -56.83
N ALA A 35 31.09 11.48 -56.53
CA ALA A 35 31.20 10.49 -55.45
C ALA A 35 30.99 11.13 -54.07
N VAL A 36 31.59 12.31 -53.81
CA VAL A 36 31.39 13.04 -52.55
C VAL A 36 29.92 13.50 -52.42
N GLY A 37 29.32 14.01 -53.49
CA GLY A 37 27.91 14.36 -53.52
C GLY A 37 26.99 13.16 -53.29
N GLY A 38 27.32 12.01 -53.88
CA GLY A 38 26.59 10.76 -53.68
C GLY A 38 26.68 10.21 -52.26
N VAL A 39 27.86 10.29 -51.63
CA VAL A 39 28.05 9.91 -50.21
C VAL A 39 27.30 10.87 -49.29
N TRP A 40 27.35 12.18 -49.56
CA TRP A 40 26.59 13.17 -48.78
C TRP A 40 25.09 12.95 -48.92
N TYR A 41 24.59 12.75 -50.14
CA TYR A 41 23.18 12.45 -50.41
C TYR A 41 22.72 11.14 -49.76
N TYR A 42 23.52 10.08 -49.83
CA TYR A 42 23.22 8.81 -49.18
C TYR A 42 23.24 8.93 -47.64
N LYS A 43 24.13 9.76 -47.09
CA LYS A 43 24.17 10.00 -45.64
C LYS A 43 22.99 10.85 -45.15
N GLU A 44 22.55 11.81 -45.95
CA GLU A 44 21.46 12.73 -45.60
C GLU A 44 20.07 12.13 -45.86
N TYR A 45 19.92 11.31 -46.91
CA TYR A 45 18.62 10.81 -47.38
C TYR A 45 18.51 9.28 -47.44
N GLY A 46 19.59 8.54 -47.16
CA GLY A 46 19.60 7.07 -47.21
C GLY A 46 19.29 6.37 -45.89
N GLY A 47 18.92 7.11 -44.84
CA GLY A 47 18.38 6.51 -43.61
C GLY A 47 16.97 5.98 -43.84
N ASP A 48 16.68 4.76 -43.37
CA ASP A 48 15.35 4.18 -43.41
C ASP A 48 14.42 4.96 -42.47
N PRO A 49 13.50 5.80 -43.01
CA PRO A 49 12.66 6.67 -42.20
C PRO A 49 11.70 5.86 -41.31
N VAL A 50 11.39 4.62 -41.70
CA VAL A 50 10.59 3.69 -40.90
C VAL A 50 11.38 3.27 -39.67
N ARG A 51 12.66 2.93 -39.84
CA ARG A 51 13.52 2.54 -38.71
C ARG A 51 13.80 3.70 -37.76
N THR A 52 14.01 4.92 -38.24
CA THR A 52 14.18 6.10 -37.35
C THR A 52 12.88 6.48 -36.65
N TYR A 53 11.73 6.38 -37.31
CA TYR A 53 10.41 6.55 -36.69
C TYR A 53 10.10 5.43 -35.68
N GLU A 54 10.40 4.18 -36.00
CA GLU A 54 10.28 3.05 -35.08
C GLU A 54 11.23 3.27 -33.90
N THR A 55 12.51 3.58 -34.09
CA THR A 55 13.44 3.79 -32.96
C THR A 55 13.03 4.97 -32.07
N SER A 56 12.43 6.03 -32.62
CA SER A 56 11.94 7.17 -31.84
C SER A 56 10.56 6.96 -31.21
N THR A 57 9.76 6.00 -31.70
CA THR A 57 8.35 5.84 -31.33
C THR A 57 8.02 4.49 -30.69
N TYR A 58 8.88 3.47 -30.83
CA TYR A 58 8.66 2.10 -30.36
C TYR A 58 8.56 1.99 -28.83
N ASN A 59 9.11 2.97 -28.09
CA ASN A 59 8.98 3.06 -26.64
C ASN A 59 8.24 4.30 -26.14
N SER A 60 7.86 5.25 -27.00
CA SER A 60 7.37 6.56 -26.54
C SER A 60 5.91 6.56 -26.09
N ASN A 61 5.16 5.48 -26.36
CA ASN A 61 3.78 5.30 -25.92
C ASN A 61 3.46 3.85 -25.52
N LEU A 62 4.41 3.14 -24.91
CA LEU A 62 4.02 2.01 -24.06
C LEU A 62 3.30 2.64 -22.87
N TYR A 63 2.01 2.36 -22.72
CA TYR A 63 1.21 2.70 -21.56
C TYR A 63 2.05 2.56 -20.28
N GLN A 64 2.50 3.68 -19.69
CA GLN A 64 2.94 3.71 -18.30
C GLN A 64 1.68 3.59 -17.44
N GLY A 65 1.13 2.39 -17.37
CA GLY A 65 0.26 2.06 -16.24
C GLY A 65 1.08 2.17 -14.97
N SER A 66 0.46 2.62 -13.89
CA SER A 66 1.08 2.45 -12.58
C SER A 66 1.29 0.96 -12.32
N LEU A 67 2.45 0.60 -11.77
CA LEU A 67 2.67 -0.73 -11.23
C LEU A 67 1.72 -0.89 -10.03
N PHE A 68 1.31 -2.13 -9.80
CA PHE A 68 0.42 -2.48 -8.69
C PHE A 68 0.93 -1.95 -7.33
N ALA A 69 2.24 -1.93 -7.14
CA ALA A 69 2.88 -1.57 -5.88
C ALA A 69 3.49 -0.15 -5.85
N ASP A 70 3.20 0.72 -6.83
CA ASP A 70 3.78 2.07 -6.91
C ASP A 70 3.46 2.95 -5.68
N ASP A 71 2.39 2.63 -4.96
CA ASP A 71 1.92 3.34 -3.77
C ASP A 71 2.02 2.51 -2.48
N LEU A 72 2.74 1.39 -2.52
CA LEU A 72 2.89 0.48 -1.38
C LEU A 72 4.31 0.53 -0.82
N CYS A 73 4.43 0.38 0.50
CA CYS A 73 5.69 0.05 1.16
C CYS A 73 6.01 -1.42 0.84
N VAL A 74 7.13 -1.70 0.18
CA VAL A 74 7.51 -3.06 -0.22
C VAL A 74 8.93 -3.34 0.25
N ALA A 75 9.13 -4.50 0.88
CA ALA A 75 10.44 -5.05 1.18
C ALA A 75 10.50 -6.52 0.72
N ALA A 76 11.64 -6.98 0.21
CA ALA A 76 11.78 -8.38 -0.19
C ALA A 76 12.21 -9.29 0.97
N ASP A 77 12.93 -8.71 1.93
CA ASP A 77 13.55 -9.36 3.07
C ASP A 77 13.31 -8.49 4.33
N ASP A 78 13.74 -8.99 5.48
CA ASP A 78 13.70 -8.24 6.73
C ASP A 78 14.51 -6.93 6.62
N VAL A 79 14.02 -5.89 7.28
CA VAL A 79 14.60 -4.54 7.29
C VAL A 79 14.92 -4.17 8.75
N ALA A 80 16.20 -4.02 9.05
CA ALA A 80 16.66 -3.63 10.38
C ALA A 80 16.46 -2.12 10.61
N LEU A 81 16.14 -1.75 11.85
CA LEU A 81 15.98 -0.36 12.28
C LEU A 81 16.98 -0.05 13.38
N THR A 82 17.72 1.06 13.26
CA THR A 82 18.69 1.44 14.28
C THR A 82 17.97 1.77 15.57
N GLY A 83 18.39 1.17 16.70
CA GLY A 83 17.74 1.37 18.00
C GLY A 83 16.56 0.42 18.28
N PHE A 84 16.23 -0.48 17.34
CA PHE A 84 15.25 -1.54 17.53
C PHE A 84 15.82 -2.88 17.06
N ASP A 85 16.12 -3.76 18.01
CA ASP A 85 16.62 -5.11 17.73
C ASP A 85 15.46 -6.09 17.60
N ASP A 86 15.65 -7.15 16.82
CA ASP A 86 14.67 -8.23 16.69
C ASP A 86 14.46 -8.94 18.03
N GLU A 87 13.21 -9.06 18.46
CA GLU A 87 12.84 -9.77 19.69
C GLU A 87 12.22 -11.14 19.36
N ASP A 88 12.90 -12.22 19.73
CA ASP A 88 12.47 -13.61 19.46
C ASP A 88 11.10 -13.97 20.10
N SER A 89 10.65 -13.19 21.08
CA SER A 89 9.34 -13.31 21.73
C SER A 89 8.19 -12.69 20.91
N LEU A 90 8.50 -11.97 19.83
CA LEU A 90 7.53 -11.53 18.83
C LEU A 90 7.53 -12.51 17.66
N HIS A 91 6.36 -12.73 17.05
CA HIS A 91 6.29 -13.52 15.83
C HIS A 91 6.65 -12.70 14.59
N ALA A 92 6.11 -11.48 14.48
CA ALA A 92 6.37 -10.58 13.38
C ALA A 92 6.13 -9.12 13.81
N ALA A 93 6.85 -8.18 13.18
CA ALA A 93 6.71 -6.76 13.44
C ALA A 93 7.09 -5.92 12.21
N GLY A 94 6.55 -4.71 12.11
CA GLY A 94 6.81 -3.83 10.98
C GLY A 94 6.47 -2.36 11.24
N LEU A 95 7.21 -1.47 10.60
CA LEU A 95 6.98 -0.03 10.57
C LEU A 95 7.02 0.45 9.12
N PHE A 96 5.91 1.03 8.66
CA PHE A 96 5.70 1.43 7.28
C PHE A 96 5.51 2.95 7.21
N ASN A 97 6.40 3.64 6.51
CA ASN A 97 6.29 5.07 6.23
C ASN A 97 5.50 5.27 4.94
N LEU A 98 4.26 5.76 5.05
CA LEU A 98 3.36 5.85 3.90
C LEU A 98 3.67 7.07 3.03
N ASN A 99 4.35 8.09 3.56
CA ASN A 99 4.76 9.26 2.79
C ASN A 99 5.85 8.89 1.79
N ASP A 100 6.89 8.22 2.27
CA ASP A 100 8.06 7.85 1.46
C ASP A 100 7.91 6.47 0.81
N LYS A 101 6.86 5.74 1.17
CA LYS A 101 6.54 4.38 0.69
C LYS A 101 7.67 3.39 1.01
N THR A 102 8.26 3.55 2.18
CA THR A 102 9.36 2.74 2.68
C THR A 102 8.90 1.83 3.81
N VAL A 103 9.53 0.66 3.90
CA VAL A 103 9.48 -0.19 5.09
C VAL A 103 10.67 0.24 5.95
N GLU A 104 10.41 0.93 7.06
CA GLU A 104 11.46 1.41 7.98
C GLU A 104 11.97 0.28 8.88
N TYR A 105 11.08 -0.65 9.23
CA TYR A 105 11.39 -1.88 9.94
C TYR A 105 10.52 -3.02 9.41
N GLY A 106 11.10 -4.21 9.31
CA GLY A 106 10.39 -5.41 8.92
C GLY A 106 11.06 -6.64 9.51
N TYR A 107 10.33 -7.39 10.31
CA TYR A 107 10.76 -8.65 10.88
C TYR A 107 9.69 -9.71 10.63
N LYS A 108 10.04 -10.73 9.85
CA LYS A 108 9.17 -11.86 9.49
C LYS A 108 7.83 -11.40 8.89
N LEU A 109 7.86 -10.34 8.08
CA LEU A 109 6.66 -9.70 7.53
C LEU A 109 5.75 -10.66 6.75
N TYR A 110 6.34 -11.71 6.17
CA TYR A 110 5.68 -12.69 5.30
C TYR A 110 5.40 -14.03 5.99
N ASP A 111 5.76 -14.19 7.27
CA ASP A 111 5.48 -15.42 8.00
C ASP A 111 3.98 -15.54 8.30
N LYS A 112 3.49 -16.77 8.20
CA LYS A 112 2.07 -17.07 8.43
C LYS A 112 1.77 -17.18 9.91
N LEU A 113 0.71 -16.51 10.33
CA LEU A 113 0.20 -16.56 11.69
C LEU A 113 -1.30 -16.33 11.76
N TYR A 114 -1.86 -16.58 12.94
CA TYR A 114 -3.27 -16.37 13.21
C TYR A 114 -3.55 -14.87 13.48
N PRO A 115 -4.54 -14.26 12.80
CA PRO A 115 -4.80 -12.82 12.91
C PRO A 115 -5.48 -12.43 14.23
N ALA A 116 -6.15 -13.37 14.91
CA ALA A 116 -7.14 -13.05 15.93
C ALA A 116 -8.10 -11.94 15.43
N SER A 117 -8.54 -11.04 16.30
CA SER A 117 -9.46 -9.95 15.93
C SER A 117 -8.91 -8.89 14.96
N THR A 118 -7.64 -8.93 14.54
CA THR A 118 -7.16 -8.05 13.44
C THR A 118 -7.88 -8.38 12.12
N THR A 119 -8.42 -9.59 11.98
CA THR A 119 -9.37 -10.02 10.92
C THR A 119 -10.47 -9.00 10.63
N LYS A 120 -10.96 -8.32 11.68
CA LYS A 120 -12.06 -7.35 11.58
C LYS A 120 -11.71 -6.15 10.69
N LEU A 121 -10.44 -5.92 10.37
CA LEU A 121 -10.01 -4.95 9.37
C LEU A 121 -10.52 -5.31 7.98
N MET A 122 -10.41 -6.59 7.58
CA MET A 122 -10.98 -7.05 6.31
C MET A 122 -12.50 -6.90 6.31
N THR A 123 -13.16 -7.27 7.41
CA THR A 123 -14.61 -7.08 7.56
C THR A 123 -15.01 -5.60 7.43
N ALA A 124 -14.27 -4.69 8.04
CA ALA A 124 -14.51 -3.26 7.95
C ALA A 124 -14.28 -2.72 6.53
N TYR A 125 -13.17 -3.10 5.87
CA TYR A 125 -12.90 -2.74 4.49
C TYR A 125 -14.05 -3.13 3.56
N LEU A 126 -14.55 -4.37 3.67
CA LEU A 126 -15.69 -4.82 2.87
C LEU A 126 -16.97 -4.05 3.20
N ALA A 127 -17.23 -3.76 4.47
CA ALA A 127 -18.40 -2.99 4.87
C ALA A 127 -18.39 -1.57 4.31
N PHE A 128 -17.23 -0.90 4.32
CA PHE A 128 -17.11 0.43 3.71
C PHE A 128 -17.23 0.40 2.19
N LYS A 129 -16.75 -0.67 1.55
CA LYS A 129 -16.74 -0.82 0.09
C LYS A 129 -18.09 -1.23 -0.50
N TYR A 130 -18.82 -2.12 0.18
CA TYR A 130 -20.03 -2.75 -0.35
C TYR A 130 -21.30 -2.37 0.41
N GLY A 131 -21.18 -1.90 1.64
CA GLY A 131 -22.32 -1.53 2.48
C GLY A 131 -22.66 -0.04 2.39
N ASN A 132 -23.88 0.28 2.79
CA ASN A 132 -24.31 1.65 3.04
C ASN A 132 -24.46 1.86 4.55
N MET A 133 -23.80 2.88 5.08
CA MET A 133 -23.66 3.11 6.53
C MET A 133 -25.01 3.37 7.22
N ASP A 134 -25.98 3.89 6.47
CA ASP A 134 -27.34 4.18 6.93
C ASP A 134 -28.27 2.96 6.89
N ASP A 135 -27.81 1.82 6.36
CA ASP A 135 -28.63 0.62 6.28
C ASP A 135 -28.98 0.13 7.69
N ILE A 136 -30.24 -0.22 7.88
CA ILE A 136 -30.71 -0.89 9.08
C ILE A 136 -30.52 -2.40 8.91
N VAL A 137 -29.63 -2.96 9.72
CA VAL A 137 -29.33 -4.38 9.75
C VAL A 137 -30.22 -5.05 10.78
N THR A 138 -30.92 -6.11 10.39
CA THR A 138 -31.64 -6.99 11.32
C THR A 138 -30.73 -8.12 11.75
N VAL A 139 -30.47 -8.22 13.05
CA VAL A 139 -29.63 -9.24 13.65
C VAL A 139 -30.35 -10.59 13.60
N SER A 140 -29.68 -11.61 13.05
CA SER A 140 -30.22 -12.97 12.97
C SER A 140 -29.90 -13.80 14.22
N ASP A 141 -30.40 -15.04 14.27
CA ASP A 141 -30.12 -15.97 15.38
C ASP A 141 -28.62 -16.36 15.49
N SER A 142 -27.82 -16.15 14.44
CA SER A 142 -26.42 -16.57 14.37
C SER A 142 -25.52 -15.90 15.40
N VAL A 143 -25.91 -14.74 15.93
CA VAL A 143 -25.14 -14.04 16.98
C VAL A 143 -25.25 -14.69 18.36
N SER A 144 -26.08 -15.72 18.52
CA SER A 144 -26.35 -16.34 19.84
C SER A 144 -25.33 -17.38 20.28
N SER A 145 -24.30 -17.66 19.47
CA SER A 145 -23.43 -18.84 19.62
C SER A 145 -21.98 -18.52 20.04
N PHE A 146 -21.78 -17.45 20.81
CA PHE A 146 -20.45 -17.09 21.31
C PHE A 146 -20.20 -17.62 22.72
N ALA A 147 -18.96 -18.02 23.00
CA ALA A 147 -18.54 -18.43 24.33
C ALA A 147 -18.49 -17.23 25.30
N SER A 148 -18.54 -17.48 26.61
CA SER A 148 -18.65 -16.40 27.61
C SER A 148 -17.42 -15.48 27.69
N ASP A 149 -16.28 -15.96 27.23
CA ASP A 149 -15.00 -15.27 27.16
C ASP A 149 -14.75 -14.57 25.81
N GLU A 150 -15.64 -14.76 24.83
CA GLU A 150 -15.59 -14.09 23.54
C GLU A 150 -16.19 -12.68 23.63
N VAL A 151 -15.57 -11.73 22.94
CA VAL A 151 -15.98 -10.32 23.01
C VAL A 151 -17.16 -10.07 22.08
N VAL A 152 -18.26 -9.60 22.66
CA VAL A 152 -19.50 -9.25 21.96
C VAL A 152 -20.02 -7.87 22.39
N CYS A 153 -20.91 -7.29 21.57
CA CYS A 153 -21.66 -6.06 21.85
C CYS A 153 -23.08 -6.33 22.36
N ASN A 154 -23.38 -7.58 22.75
CA ASN A 154 -24.66 -8.04 23.29
C ASN A 154 -25.85 -7.82 22.34
N LEU A 155 -25.60 -7.95 21.03
CA LEU A 155 -26.67 -8.01 20.04
C LEU A 155 -27.55 -9.24 20.31
N GLN A 156 -28.85 -9.10 20.07
CA GLN A 156 -29.85 -10.14 20.25
C GLN A 156 -30.59 -10.38 18.93
N PRO A 157 -31.06 -11.61 18.68
CA PRO A 157 -31.84 -11.89 17.48
C PRO A 157 -33.08 -11.01 17.38
N GLY A 158 -33.31 -10.45 16.19
CA GLY A 158 -34.38 -9.51 15.90
C GLY A 158 -34.07 -8.05 16.26
N ASP A 159 -32.91 -7.76 16.85
CA ASP A 159 -32.44 -6.37 16.97
C ASP A 159 -32.28 -5.73 15.61
N THR A 160 -32.47 -4.41 15.57
CA THR A 160 -32.18 -3.57 14.42
C THR A 160 -31.18 -2.49 14.80
N VAL A 161 -30.13 -2.34 13.99
CA VAL A 161 -28.98 -1.47 14.27
C VAL A 161 -28.41 -0.96 12.94
N THR A 162 -27.85 0.25 12.91
CA THR A 162 -27.26 0.78 11.68
C THR A 162 -25.96 0.04 11.35
N LEU A 163 -25.61 -0.05 10.06
CA LEU A 163 -24.31 -0.62 9.67
C LEU A 163 -23.14 0.19 10.25
N TYR A 164 -23.28 1.51 10.36
CA TYR A 164 -22.28 2.36 11.02
C TYR A 164 -22.08 2.00 12.50
N ASP A 165 -23.16 1.83 13.25
CA ASP A 165 -23.14 1.41 14.65
C ASP A 165 -22.45 0.06 14.83
N LEU A 166 -22.75 -0.90 13.95
CA LEU A 166 -22.09 -2.20 13.92
C LEU A 166 -20.58 -2.07 13.69
N LEU A 167 -20.15 -1.19 12.78
CA LEU A 167 -18.74 -0.91 12.52
C LEU A 167 -18.02 -0.28 13.71
N CYS A 168 -18.68 0.64 14.42
CA CYS A 168 -18.16 1.18 15.68
C CYS A 168 -17.95 0.06 16.71
N GLY A 169 -18.95 -0.81 16.91
CA GLY A 169 -18.83 -1.98 17.80
C GLY A 169 -17.72 -2.96 17.37
N LEU A 170 -17.59 -3.21 16.07
CA LEU A 170 -16.58 -4.07 15.46
C LEU A 170 -15.15 -3.55 15.69
N LEU A 171 -14.90 -2.26 15.42
CA LEU A 171 -13.55 -1.70 15.41
C LEU A 171 -13.08 -1.30 16.81
N LEU A 172 -13.93 -0.65 17.59
CA LEU A 172 -13.56 -0.14 18.92
C LEU A 172 -13.58 -1.25 19.97
N ARG A 173 -14.73 -1.94 20.10
CA ARG A 173 -14.94 -2.97 21.13
C ARG A 173 -14.54 -4.36 20.69
N SER A 174 -14.33 -4.59 19.39
CA SER A 174 -14.00 -5.91 18.85
C SER A 174 -15.15 -6.92 18.94
N GLY A 175 -16.40 -6.47 18.88
CA GLY A 175 -17.59 -7.32 18.94
C GLY A 175 -17.64 -8.37 17.82
N ASN A 176 -17.69 -9.64 18.17
CA ASN A 176 -17.78 -10.76 17.22
C ASN A 176 -19.18 -10.85 16.58
N ASP A 177 -20.22 -10.58 17.38
CA ASP A 177 -21.61 -10.46 16.95
C ASP A 177 -21.80 -9.36 15.91
N CYS A 178 -21.13 -8.21 16.06
CA CYS A 178 -21.10 -7.18 15.02
C CYS A 178 -20.52 -7.71 13.71
N GLY A 179 -19.43 -8.48 13.77
CA GLY A 179 -18.80 -9.07 12.58
C GLY A 179 -19.72 -10.04 11.84
N VAL A 180 -20.47 -10.87 12.58
CA VAL A 180 -21.45 -11.79 11.99
C VAL A 180 -22.62 -11.03 11.36
N ALA A 181 -23.20 -10.06 12.06
CA ALA A 181 -24.29 -9.26 11.53
C ALA A 181 -23.89 -8.49 10.26
N ILE A 182 -22.68 -7.92 10.23
CA ILE A 182 -22.12 -7.26 9.03
C ILE A 182 -21.98 -8.25 7.88
N ALA A 183 -21.43 -9.44 8.14
CA ALA A 183 -21.21 -10.47 7.13
C ALA A 183 -22.52 -10.92 6.47
N GLU A 184 -23.53 -11.22 7.28
CA GLU A 184 -24.85 -11.63 6.81
C GLU A 184 -25.57 -10.50 6.05
N HIS A 185 -25.44 -9.25 6.50
CA HIS A 185 -26.02 -8.10 5.78
C HIS A 185 -25.43 -7.94 4.38
N ILE A 186 -24.10 -8.03 4.26
CA ILE A 186 -23.40 -7.75 3.00
C ILE A 186 -23.48 -8.92 2.02
N SER A 187 -23.36 -10.16 2.50
CA SER A 187 -23.20 -11.34 1.64
C SER A 187 -24.27 -12.42 1.85
N GLY A 188 -25.23 -12.21 2.76
CA GLY A 188 -26.31 -13.15 3.05
C GLY A 188 -25.93 -14.30 3.98
N SER A 189 -24.64 -14.64 4.11
CA SER A 189 -24.13 -15.60 5.09
C SER A 189 -22.67 -15.35 5.43
N VAL A 190 -22.20 -15.93 6.54
CA VAL A 190 -20.79 -15.88 6.96
C VAL A 190 -19.87 -16.56 5.94
N GLU A 191 -20.29 -17.67 5.35
CA GLU A 191 -19.52 -18.41 4.34
C GLU A 191 -19.35 -17.60 3.06
N ALA A 192 -20.44 -17.02 2.55
CA ALA A 192 -20.40 -16.16 1.36
C ALA A 192 -19.55 -14.91 1.62
N PHE A 193 -19.61 -14.36 2.84
CA PHE A 193 -18.75 -13.25 3.22
C PHE A 193 -17.27 -13.65 3.28
N ALA A 194 -16.95 -14.83 3.80
CA ALA A 194 -15.57 -15.33 3.82
C ALA A 194 -15.02 -15.54 2.38
N GLU A 195 -15.83 -16.01 1.44
CA GLU A 195 -15.45 -16.06 0.02
C GLU A 195 -15.12 -14.65 -0.53
N LEU A 196 -15.95 -13.65 -0.19
CA LEU A 196 -15.70 -12.25 -0.56
C LEU A 196 -14.42 -11.71 0.09
N MET A 197 -14.18 -11.98 1.38
CA MET A 197 -12.95 -11.61 2.10
C MET A 197 -11.71 -12.13 1.38
N ASN A 198 -11.71 -13.39 0.94
CA ASN A 198 -10.57 -13.99 0.25
C ASN A 198 -10.38 -13.43 -1.16
N SER A 199 -11.47 -13.18 -1.88
CA SER A 199 -11.41 -12.54 -3.20
C SER A 199 -10.81 -11.14 -3.11
N GLU A 200 -11.21 -10.38 -2.11
CA GLU A 200 -10.75 -9.01 -1.89
C GLU A 200 -9.34 -8.95 -1.30
N ALA A 201 -8.96 -9.88 -0.42
CA ALA A 201 -7.57 -10.05 0.01
C ALA A 201 -6.64 -10.21 -1.19
N LYS A 202 -7.00 -11.09 -2.12
CA LYS A 202 -6.24 -11.31 -3.36
C LYS A 202 -6.18 -10.05 -4.23
N ALA A 203 -7.27 -9.30 -4.33
CA ALA A 203 -7.32 -8.05 -5.09
C ALA A 203 -6.40 -6.96 -4.49
N LEU A 204 -6.25 -6.95 -3.16
CA LEU A 204 -5.34 -6.08 -2.42
C LEU A 204 -3.87 -6.58 -2.43
N GLY A 205 -3.60 -7.76 -2.97
CA GLY A 205 -2.28 -8.38 -2.96
C GLY A 205 -1.95 -9.16 -1.68
N ALA A 206 -2.88 -9.20 -0.70
CA ALA A 206 -2.79 -9.97 0.54
C ALA A 206 -2.97 -11.48 0.29
N THR A 207 -2.01 -12.07 -0.42
CA THR A 207 -2.06 -13.45 -0.92
C THR A 207 -1.51 -14.48 0.08
N GLY A 208 -0.90 -14.03 1.17
CA GLY A 208 -0.50 -14.86 2.30
C GLY A 208 -1.65 -15.16 3.27
N SER A 209 -2.85 -14.61 3.02
CA SER A 209 -4.01 -14.68 3.90
C SER A 209 -5.09 -15.65 3.42
N HIS A 210 -5.83 -16.21 4.38
CA HIS A 210 -7.06 -16.94 4.15
C HIS A 210 -8.03 -16.73 5.32
N PHE A 211 -9.23 -16.25 5.02
CA PHE A 211 -10.27 -15.95 6.00
C PHE A 211 -11.42 -16.95 5.90
N VAL A 212 -11.91 -17.41 7.05
CA VAL A 212 -13.08 -18.32 7.13
C VAL A 212 -14.22 -17.77 7.98
N ASN A 213 -14.02 -16.62 8.64
CA ASN A 213 -15.01 -15.97 9.48
C ASN A 213 -14.70 -14.46 9.57
N PRO A 214 -15.66 -13.59 9.96
CA PRO A 214 -15.49 -12.13 9.90
C PRO A 214 -14.86 -11.54 11.17
N HIS A 215 -14.57 -12.35 12.19
CA HIS A 215 -14.22 -11.86 13.52
C HIS A 215 -12.84 -12.32 14.01
N GLY A 216 -12.28 -13.38 13.42
CA GLY A 216 -10.95 -13.90 13.74
C GLY A 216 -10.91 -14.85 14.93
N LEU A 217 -12.02 -15.54 15.23
CA LEU A 217 -11.94 -16.67 16.16
C LEU A 217 -11.15 -17.80 15.49
N HIS A 218 -10.43 -18.57 16.31
CA HIS A 218 -9.43 -19.51 15.83
C HIS A 218 -10.03 -20.59 14.90
N ASN A 219 -9.30 -20.84 13.82
CA ASN A 219 -9.46 -21.97 12.93
C ASN A 219 -8.12 -22.17 12.20
N GLU A 220 -7.67 -23.42 12.03
CA GLU A 220 -6.36 -23.71 11.40
C GLU A 220 -6.23 -23.16 9.98
N ASN A 221 -7.35 -23.05 9.25
CA ASN A 221 -7.38 -22.44 7.92
C ASN A 221 -7.57 -20.92 7.97
N HIS A 222 -7.57 -20.28 9.13
CA HIS A 222 -7.76 -18.83 9.27
C HIS A 222 -6.44 -18.13 9.57
N TYR A 223 -5.73 -17.64 8.56
CA TYR A 223 -4.38 -17.10 8.73
C TYR A 223 -4.14 -15.84 7.91
N THR A 224 -3.10 -15.10 8.27
CA THR A 224 -2.62 -13.88 7.58
C THR A 224 -1.10 -13.82 7.65
N THR A 225 -0.51 -12.74 7.14
CA THR A 225 0.85 -12.29 7.45
C THR A 225 0.80 -10.85 8.00
N ALA A 226 1.89 -10.36 8.58
CA ALA A 226 1.98 -8.96 9.01
C ALA A 226 1.91 -7.99 7.82
N TYR A 227 2.55 -8.35 6.70
CA TYR A 227 2.49 -7.57 5.46
C TYR A 227 1.08 -7.52 4.87
N ASP A 228 0.36 -8.64 4.87
CA ASP A 228 -1.00 -8.69 4.36
C ASP A 228 -1.96 -7.84 5.21
N LEU A 229 -1.78 -7.81 6.54
CA LEU A 229 -2.51 -6.88 7.40
C LEU A 229 -2.16 -5.42 7.12
N TYR A 230 -0.90 -5.11 6.82
CA TYR A 230 -0.52 -3.78 6.33
C TYR A 230 -1.30 -3.42 5.06
N LEU A 231 -1.38 -4.30 4.06
CA LEU A 231 -2.11 -4.03 2.82
C LEU A 231 -3.60 -3.76 3.07
N ILE A 232 -4.23 -4.59 3.92
CA ILE A 232 -5.65 -4.44 4.28
C ILE A 232 -5.88 -3.14 5.06
N PHE A 233 -5.04 -2.85 6.05
CA PHE A 233 -5.15 -1.63 6.84
C PHE A 233 -4.87 -0.38 6.00
N ASN A 234 -3.88 -0.43 5.11
CA ASN A 234 -3.57 0.65 4.17
C ASN A 234 -4.77 0.96 3.25
N ALA A 235 -5.54 -0.07 2.87
CA ALA A 235 -6.80 0.12 2.14
C ALA A 235 -7.90 0.73 3.01
N CYS A 236 -8.02 0.33 4.29
CA CYS A 236 -8.99 0.91 5.23
C CYS A 236 -8.77 2.40 5.46
N ILE A 237 -7.53 2.85 5.67
CA ILE A 237 -7.23 4.25 5.99
C ILE A 237 -7.50 5.23 4.84
N GLN A 238 -7.72 4.74 3.61
CA GLN A 238 -8.18 5.57 2.50
C GLN A 238 -9.63 6.04 2.69
N ASP A 239 -10.38 5.39 3.59
CA ASP A 239 -11.74 5.80 3.95
C ASP A 239 -11.73 6.64 5.22
N GLN A 240 -12.15 7.92 5.10
CA GLN A 240 -12.20 8.82 6.25
C GLN A 240 -13.08 8.30 7.39
N ARG A 241 -14.13 7.52 7.09
CA ARG A 241 -15.02 6.95 8.12
C ARG A 241 -14.27 5.95 9.00
N PHE A 242 -13.35 5.18 8.42
CA PHE A 242 -12.49 4.28 9.20
C PHE A 242 -11.59 5.09 10.14
N MET A 243 -10.94 6.14 9.62
CA MET A 243 -10.09 7.03 10.40
C MET A 243 -10.84 7.70 11.55
N ASP A 244 -12.07 8.16 11.30
CA ASP A 244 -12.92 8.77 12.31
C ASP A 244 -13.26 7.78 13.42
N ILE A 245 -13.64 6.54 13.08
CA ILE A 245 -14.00 5.50 14.06
C ILE A 245 -12.80 5.11 14.92
N ILE A 246 -11.64 4.78 14.33
CA ILE A 246 -10.50 4.30 15.12
C ILE A 246 -9.93 5.38 16.07
N SER A 247 -10.20 6.65 15.77
CA SER A 247 -9.76 7.81 16.55
C SER A 247 -10.69 8.18 17.71
N MET A 248 -11.80 7.46 17.89
CA MET A 248 -12.76 7.76 18.97
C MET A 248 -12.26 7.24 20.32
N ASP A 249 -12.41 8.06 21.36
CA ASP A 249 -12.19 7.64 22.76
C ASP A 249 -13.36 6.79 23.30
N SER A 250 -14.56 7.01 22.75
CA SER A 250 -15.77 6.26 23.08
C SER A 250 -16.85 6.53 22.02
N TYR A 251 -17.83 5.63 21.95
CA TYR A 251 -19.00 5.77 21.11
C TYR A 251 -20.22 5.15 21.80
N THR A 252 -21.41 5.74 21.65
CA THR A 252 -22.66 5.14 22.15
C THR A 252 -23.44 4.59 20.97
N MET A 253 -23.46 3.26 20.88
CA MET A 253 -24.22 2.54 19.87
C MET A 253 -25.71 2.52 20.25
N ASN A 254 -26.57 2.79 19.27
CA ASN A 254 -28.02 2.73 19.44
C ASN A 254 -28.59 1.55 18.66
N LEU A 255 -29.48 0.77 19.28
CA LEU A 255 -30.17 -0.33 18.63
C LEU A 255 -31.62 -0.41 19.10
N THR A 256 -32.49 -0.93 18.25
CA THR A 256 -33.90 -1.16 18.57
C THR A 256 -34.13 -2.66 18.71
N GLY A 257 -34.54 -3.09 19.89
CA GLY A 257 -34.87 -4.47 20.19
C GLY A 257 -36.03 -5.00 19.36
N ALA A 258 -36.12 -6.32 19.26
CA ALA A 258 -37.25 -6.99 18.59
C ALA A 258 -38.62 -6.62 19.19
N ASP A 259 -38.65 -6.19 20.46
CA ASP A 259 -39.83 -5.69 21.18
C ASP A 259 -40.14 -4.20 20.91
N GLY A 260 -39.33 -3.54 20.07
CA GLY A 260 -39.44 -2.11 19.75
C GLY A 260 -38.77 -1.18 20.75
N THR A 261 -38.10 -1.70 21.80
CA THR A 261 -37.42 -0.86 22.79
C THR A 261 -36.08 -0.36 22.27
N THR A 262 -35.77 0.92 22.48
CA THR A 262 -34.42 1.44 22.20
C THR A 262 -33.47 1.02 23.32
N ARG A 263 -32.35 0.41 22.95
CA ARG A 263 -31.23 0.07 23.83
C ARG A 263 -29.99 0.83 23.37
N THR A 264 -29.17 1.24 24.34
CA THR A 264 -27.89 1.89 24.09
C THR A 264 -26.77 1.03 24.66
N PHE A 265 -25.64 1.00 23.97
CA PHE A 265 -24.46 0.26 24.39
C PHE A 265 -23.22 1.14 24.28
N ASP A 266 -22.52 1.32 25.40
CA ASP A 266 -21.29 2.11 25.42
C ASP A 266 -20.13 1.26 24.88
N VAL A 267 -19.59 1.72 23.75
CA VAL A 267 -18.49 1.13 23.03
C VAL A 267 -17.23 1.90 23.38
N VAL A 268 -16.26 1.22 23.99
CA VAL A 268 -14.96 1.80 24.35
C VAL A 268 -13.83 1.07 23.59
N PRO A 269 -12.79 1.79 23.15
CA PRO A 269 -11.66 1.20 22.45
C PRO A 269 -10.91 0.16 23.31
N THR A 270 -10.48 -0.91 22.66
CA THR A 270 -9.62 -1.94 23.26
C THR A 270 -8.13 -1.61 23.19
N ASN A 271 -7.74 -0.69 22.31
CA ASN A 271 -6.37 -0.20 22.15
C ASN A 271 -5.91 0.60 23.38
N TYR A 272 -4.68 0.37 23.86
CA TYR A 272 -4.19 1.01 25.09
C TYR A 272 -3.88 2.50 24.90
N TYR A 273 -3.50 2.94 23.70
CA TYR A 273 -3.33 4.37 23.40
C TYR A 273 -4.68 5.09 23.46
N SER A 274 -5.68 4.61 22.72
CA SER A 274 -7.02 5.23 22.66
C SER A 274 -7.79 5.15 23.99
N SER A 275 -7.47 4.17 24.86
CA SER A 275 -8.08 4.06 26.20
C SER A 275 -7.30 4.82 27.28
N GLY A 276 -6.22 5.53 26.95
CA GLY A 276 -5.40 6.30 27.89
C GLY A 276 -4.61 5.45 28.90
N LYS A 277 -4.43 4.15 28.64
CA LYS A 277 -3.66 3.24 29.50
C LYS A 277 -2.16 3.35 29.27
N ILE A 278 -1.74 3.79 28.09
CA ILE A 278 -0.36 4.07 27.72
C ILE A 278 -0.30 5.34 26.89
N ASN A 279 0.79 6.11 27.03
CA ASN A 279 1.06 7.27 26.20
C ASN A 279 1.96 6.87 25.02
N ALA A 280 1.72 7.49 23.86
CA ALA A 280 2.64 7.42 22.73
C ALA A 280 3.99 8.05 23.11
N PRO A 281 5.10 7.64 22.45
CA PRO A 281 6.39 8.30 22.60
C PRO A 281 6.31 9.79 22.25
N GLU A 282 7.27 10.58 22.75
CA GLU A 282 7.35 12.00 22.42
C GLU A 282 7.49 12.20 20.91
N GLY A 283 6.81 13.21 20.35
CA GLY A 283 6.82 13.49 18.93
C GLY A 283 5.83 12.67 18.09
N ILE A 284 5.16 11.68 18.67
CA ILE A 284 4.28 10.76 17.94
C ILE A 284 2.84 10.86 18.44
N ARG A 285 1.90 10.97 17.51
CA ARG A 285 0.46 10.88 17.77
C ARG A 285 -0.08 9.58 17.20
N VAL A 286 -0.53 8.67 18.06
CA VAL A 286 -1.29 7.47 17.67
C VAL A 286 -2.76 7.83 17.58
N PHE A 287 -3.38 7.59 16.43
CA PHE A 287 -4.81 7.83 16.23
C PHE A 287 -5.64 6.63 16.69
N GLY A 288 -5.17 5.42 16.37
CA GLY A 288 -5.87 4.20 16.74
C GLY A 288 -5.51 3.06 15.81
N GLY A 289 -6.31 2.01 15.84
CA GLY A 289 -6.13 0.84 14.98
C GLY A 289 -6.89 -0.35 15.51
N LYS A 290 -6.34 -1.55 15.35
CA LYS A 290 -7.03 -2.79 15.74
C LYS A 290 -6.13 -3.73 16.54
N THR A 291 -6.65 -4.18 17.67
CA THR A 291 -6.05 -5.23 18.51
C THR A 291 -6.60 -6.61 18.17
N GLY A 292 -5.85 -7.66 18.49
CA GLY A 292 -6.30 -9.05 18.45
C GLY A 292 -5.60 -9.89 19.52
N THR A 293 -6.33 -10.82 20.13
CA THR A 293 -5.75 -11.79 21.07
C THR A 293 -6.54 -13.10 21.00
N THR A 294 -5.82 -14.21 20.82
CA THR A 294 -6.25 -15.58 21.14
C THR A 294 -5.04 -16.33 21.68
N ASP A 295 -5.25 -17.51 22.26
CA ASP A 295 -4.15 -18.34 22.77
C ASP A 295 -3.17 -18.74 21.66
N GLU A 296 -3.68 -19.04 20.46
CA GLU A 296 -2.87 -19.45 19.31
C GLU A 296 -2.21 -18.28 18.58
N ALA A 297 -2.84 -17.11 18.57
CA ALA A 297 -2.34 -15.92 17.87
C ALA A 297 -1.35 -15.11 18.71
N GLY A 298 -1.39 -15.26 20.04
CA GLY A 298 -0.78 -14.30 20.97
C GLY A 298 -1.47 -12.94 20.91
N CYS A 299 -0.81 -11.91 21.42
CA CYS A 299 -1.27 -10.53 21.35
C CYS A 299 -0.78 -9.86 20.06
N CYS A 300 -1.70 -9.24 19.32
CA CYS A 300 -1.44 -8.53 18.08
C CYS A 300 -2.03 -7.12 18.13
N VAL A 301 -1.37 -6.16 17.48
CA VAL A 301 -1.87 -4.81 17.25
C VAL A 301 -1.34 -4.26 15.94
N ILE A 302 -2.19 -3.51 15.24
CA ILE A 302 -1.81 -2.66 14.11
C ILE A 302 -2.40 -1.27 14.33
N LEU A 303 -1.61 -0.23 14.09
CA LEU A 303 -1.92 1.15 14.43
C LEU A 303 -1.62 2.09 13.27
N TYR A 304 -2.38 3.19 13.21
CA TYR A 304 -2.03 4.39 12.47
C TYR A 304 -1.48 5.45 13.42
N SER A 305 -0.37 6.07 13.04
CA SER A 305 0.23 7.18 13.77
C SER A 305 0.82 8.23 12.83
N GLU A 306 0.99 9.44 13.33
CA GLU A 306 1.71 10.52 12.67
C GLU A 306 2.79 11.07 13.58
N ASP A 307 3.89 11.55 12.98
CA ASP A 307 4.89 12.37 13.68
C ASP A 307 4.45 13.85 13.79
N LEU A 308 5.31 14.72 14.33
CA LEU A 308 5.04 16.16 14.44
C LEU A 308 4.94 16.87 13.09
N GLU A 309 5.57 16.33 12.05
CA GLU A 309 5.52 16.84 10.68
C GLU A 309 4.30 16.32 9.90
N LYS A 310 3.49 15.45 10.54
CA LYS A 310 2.33 14.75 9.98
C LYS A 310 2.69 13.72 8.92
N ASN A 311 3.89 13.14 8.96
CA ASN A 311 4.19 11.99 8.14
C ASN A 311 3.40 10.78 8.67
N PRO A 312 2.59 10.11 7.82
CA PRO A 312 1.78 8.96 8.21
C PRO A 312 2.57 7.66 8.30
N TYR A 313 2.31 6.90 9.36
CA TYR A 313 2.89 5.58 9.61
C TYR A 313 1.82 4.54 9.90
N ILE A 314 2.07 3.32 9.43
CA ILE A 314 1.43 2.10 9.95
C ILE A 314 2.47 1.32 10.73
N SER A 315 2.13 0.91 11.95
CA SER A 315 2.96 0.03 12.76
C SER A 315 2.21 -1.24 13.13
N ILE A 316 2.89 -2.38 13.14
CA ILE A 316 2.31 -3.68 13.45
C ILE A 316 3.24 -4.49 14.36
N ILE A 317 2.66 -5.13 15.37
CA ILE A 317 3.30 -6.16 16.19
C ILE A 317 2.34 -7.34 16.30
N MET A 318 2.83 -8.55 16.10
CA MET A 318 2.03 -9.77 16.18
C MET A 318 2.72 -10.87 16.97
N GLY A 319 1.92 -11.69 17.64
CA GLY A 319 2.40 -12.88 18.36
C GLY A 319 3.15 -12.57 19.64
N ALA A 320 2.91 -11.43 20.28
CA ALA A 320 3.50 -11.12 21.58
C ALA A 320 2.89 -11.98 22.70
N GLU A 321 3.69 -12.32 23.71
CA GLU A 321 3.27 -13.18 24.83
C GLU A 321 2.12 -12.57 25.66
N ASP A 322 2.15 -11.24 25.86
CA ASP A 322 1.11 -10.51 26.56
C ASP A 322 0.98 -9.06 26.07
N LYS A 323 -0.08 -8.38 26.53
CA LYS A 323 -0.37 -7.00 26.14
C LYS A 323 0.64 -5.98 26.66
N GLY A 324 1.17 -6.18 27.87
CA GLY A 324 2.17 -5.29 28.45
C GLY A 324 3.44 -5.29 27.61
N PHE A 325 3.96 -6.47 27.29
CA PHE A 325 5.11 -6.63 26.40
C PHE A 325 4.83 -6.06 25.01
N LEU A 326 3.66 -6.37 24.42
CA LEU A 326 3.26 -5.84 23.11
C LEU A 326 3.33 -4.30 23.03
N TYR A 327 2.78 -3.58 24.01
CA TYR A 327 2.77 -2.11 23.97
C TYR A 327 4.12 -1.50 24.37
N GLN A 328 4.93 -2.20 25.18
CA GLN A 328 6.32 -1.81 25.42
C GLN A 328 7.12 -1.85 24.12
N GLU A 329 7.04 -2.94 23.37
CA GLU A 329 7.74 -3.08 22.09
C GLU A 329 7.19 -2.13 21.03
N MET A 330 5.87 -1.87 21.02
CA MET A 330 5.29 -0.87 20.12
C MET A 330 5.87 0.53 20.40
N ASN A 331 6.02 0.92 21.67
CA ASN A 331 6.65 2.20 22.01
C ASN A 331 8.12 2.25 21.57
N ARG A 332 8.89 1.19 21.80
CA ARG A 332 10.30 1.10 21.35
C ARG A 332 10.40 1.23 19.82
N LEU A 333 9.54 0.54 19.08
CA LEU A 333 9.51 0.56 17.61
C LEU A 333 9.21 1.96 17.08
N LEU A 334 8.20 2.61 17.63
CA LEU A 334 7.81 3.97 17.27
C LEU A 334 8.92 4.99 17.61
N GLU A 335 9.53 4.90 18.79
CA GLU A 335 10.62 5.79 19.23
C GLU A 335 11.88 5.66 18.37
N ALA A 336 12.27 4.43 18.02
CA ALA A 336 13.40 4.17 17.13
C ALA A 336 13.18 4.73 15.71
N GLY A 337 11.95 4.58 15.19
CA GLY A 337 11.55 5.12 13.89
C GLY A 337 11.61 6.64 13.82
N GLU A 338 11.24 7.33 14.90
CA GLU A 338 11.31 8.79 14.98
C GLU A 338 12.76 9.29 15.15
N THR A 339 13.55 8.62 16.00
CA THR A 339 14.94 9.02 16.28
C THR A 339 15.81 8.97 15.02
N THR A 340 15.65 7.92 14.20
CA THR A 340 16.46 7.71 12.98
C THR A 340 16.28 8.83 11.94
N LYS A 341 15.17 9.58 11.94
CA LYS A 341 14.99 10.74 11.05
C LYS A 341 15.84 11.95 11.42
N THR A 342 16.22 12.05 12.68
CA THR A 342 16.90 13.24 13.23
C THR A 342 18.42 13.20 13.09
N GLU A 343 18.99 12.07 12.67
CA GLU A 343 20.44 11.87 12.43
C GLU A 343 20.85 12.13 10.97
#